data_AF-A0A7S7P3C1-F1
#
_entry.id   AF-A0A7S7P3C1-F1
#
_cell.length_a   1.000
_cell.length_b   1.000
_cell.length_c   1.000
_cell.angle_alpha   90.00
_cell.angle_beta   90.00
_cell.angle_gamma   90.00
#
_symmetry.space_group_name_H-M   'P 1'
#
loop_
_entity.id
_entity.type
_entity.pdbx_description
1 polymer ?
#
loop_
_entity_poly.entity_id
_entity_poly.type
_entity_poly.pdbx_seq_one_letter_code
_entity_poly.pdbx_strand_id
1 'polypeptide(L)'
;MRDLFLLMLLPVMLYAMAKRPFIALGMWLWTALFFPNGWVYGAASNIRYNLLFTAVAVIAYVLMKNKPKFPSSPLSTLVIVFFVWTTFSTIMGVGKPEVQWDIWSRFAKIFVLFVFVLLIVQKKLHADFMLWCVVLSVGFYANLEALKFIATGGGHKIAGMEGHVLGDRNELAIAFVMTLPLCFYLLGEYGKSSRIIRAGLLGTISLLVIGVIGTQSRGGFIALLALGGYLFVKSERKVLMGILIIALGIAVAHLASNEWVDRINTIESASEDGSFMTRVVSWKLSFIMAVRHPFFGGGFKALEYLPNWVDLARDFYSYSWFYTGDRFPSLDYARAAHSVYFQVLGEHGFVGLALYVSILIGAFRKAGKISRAARKQGLPGWFATLATMLQLSIFAFALGGAALSFAYFDLIFAIIGLVIVLESRILPAIVSDIRATAATPLHAPGILLKTGTR
;
A
#
# COMPACT_ATOMS: atom_id res chain seq x y z
N MET A 1 9.06 -30.10 -3.41
CA MET A 1 7.95 -30.01 -2.43
C MET A 1 7.11 -28.73 -2.59
N ARG A 2 7.71 -27.52 -2.61
CA ARG A 2 6.96 -26.25 -2.79
C ARG A 2 6.17 -26.19 -4.10
N ASP A 3 6.78 -26.61 -5.20
CA ASP A 3 6.13 -26.74 -6.50
C ASP A 3 4.88 -27.62 -6.45
N LEU A 4 5.03 -28.85 -5.93
CA LEU A 4 3.92 -29.80 -5.81
C LEU A 4 2.79 -29.22 -4.95
N PHE A 5 3.13 -28.61 -3.81
CA PHE A 5 2.14 -27.97 -2.94
C PHE A 5 1.34 -26.88 -3.68
N LEU A 6 2.03 -25.96 -4.36
CA LEU A 6 1.37 -24.88 -5.07
C LEU A 6 0.53 -25.40 -6.26
N LEU A 7 1.04 -26.39 -7.00
CA LEU A 7 0.33 -27.01 -8.12
C LEU A 7 -0.90 -27.82 -7.66
N MET A 8 -0.84 -28.49 -6.51
CA MET A 8 -2.00 -29.18 -5.93
C MET A 8 -3.07 -28.21 -5.42
N LEU A 9 -2.66 -27.08 -4.85
CA LEU A 9 -3.59 -26.05 -4.35
C LEU A 9 -4.22 -25.24 -5.49
N LEU A 10 -3.51 -25.06 -6.60
CA LEU A 10 -3.90 -24.19 -7.70
C LEU A 10 -5.31 -24.49 -8.25
N PRO A 11 -5.71 -25.74 -8.58
CA PRO A 11 -7.08 -26.04 -9.01
C PRO A 11 -8.15 -25.62 -8.00
N VAL A 12 -7.88 -25.79 -6.70
CA VAL A 12 -8.82 -25.41 -5.63
C VAL A 12 -8.95 -23.88 -5.56
N MET A 13 -7.84 -23.15 -5.68
CA MET A 13 -7.84 -21.69 -5.74
C MET A 13 -8.64 -21.21 -6.95
N LEU A 14 -8.37 -21.75 -8.14
CA LEU A 14 -9.06 -21.38 -9.38
C LEU A 14 -10.57 -21.65 -9.30
N TYR A 15 -10.97 -22.78 -8.72
CA TYR A 15 -12.37 -23.10 -8.50
C TYR A 15 -13.04 -22.10 -7.56
N ALA A 16 -12.42 -21.78 -6.41
CA ALA A 16 -12.95 -20.80 -5.47
C ALA A 16 -13.07 -19.40 -6.09
N MET A 17 -12.05 -18.98 -6.86
CA MET A 17 -12.03 -17.72 -7.61
C MET A 17 -13.15 -17.65 -8.64
N ALA A 18 -13.35 -18.72 -9.43
CA ALA A 18 -14.42 -18.79 -10.42
C ALA A 18 -15.82 -18.73 -9.79
N LYS A 19 -16.00 -19.28 -8.59
CA LYS A 19 -17.28 -19.25 -7.86
C LYS A 19 -17.60 -17.90 -7.24
N ARG A 20 -16.58 -17.13 -6.83
CA ARG A 20 -16.75 -15.89 -6.06
C ARG A 20 -15.80 -14.80 -6.59
N PRO A 21 -16.30 -13.80 -7.33
CA PRO A 21 -15.47 -12.75 -7.91
C PRO A 21 -14.58 -11.99 -6.91
N PHE A 22 -15.04 -11.79 -5.67
CA PHE A 22 -14.24 -11.13 -4.63
C PHE A 22 -13.02 -11.97 -4.20
N ILE A 23 -13.11 -13.30 -4.27
CA ILE A 23 -11.96 -14.19 -4.03
C ILE A 23 -10.97 -14.00 -5.17
N ALA A 24 -11.43 -14.02 -6.43
CA ALA A 24 -10.55 -13.77 -7.58
C ALA A 24 -9.81 -12.43 -7.49
N LEU A 25 -10.50 -11.36 -7.09
CA LEU A 25 -9.92 -10.05 -6.87
C LEU A 25 -8.88 -10.04 -5.73
N GLY A 26 -9.20 -10.62 -4.57
CA GLY A 26 -8.26 -10.69 -3.46
C GLY A 26 -7.03 -11.52 -3.82
N MET A 27 -7.22 -12.62 -4.54
CA MET A 27 -6.13 -13.48 -4.99
C MET A 27 -5.26 -12.82 -6.06
N TRP A 28 -5.82 -11.99 -6.93
CA TRP A 28 -5.04 -11.13 -7.84
C TRP A 28 -4.14 -10.17 -7.04
N LEU A 29 -4.68 -9.45 -6.07
CA LEU A 29 -3.87 -8.59 -5.19
C LEU A 29 -2.81 -9.39 -4.43
N TRP A 30 -3.15 -10.60 -3.96
CA TRP A 30 -2.21 -11.51 -3.32
C TRP A 30 -1.06 -11.89 -4.27
N THR A 31 -1.33 -12.30 -5.52
CA THR A 31 -0.26 -12.65 -6.47
C THR A 31 0.62 -11.48 -6.86
N ALA A 32 0.06 -10.25 -6.91
CA ALA A 32 0.83 -9.04 -7.18
C ALA A 32 1.85 -8.77 -6.06
N LEU A 33 1.48 -8.99 -4.79
CA LEU A 33 2.32 -8.69 -3.64
C LEU A 33 3.19 -9.87 -3.16
N PHE A 34 2.71 -11.11 -3.26
CA PHE A 34 3.39 -12.32 -2.75
C PHE A 34 4.45 -12.85 -3.73
N PHE A 35 4.23 -12.65 -5.03
CA PHE A 35 5.08 -13.14 -6.13
C PHE A 35 5.38 -14.65 -6.06
N PRO A 36 4.41 -15.53 -6.38
CA PRO A 36 4.58 -16.97 -6.24
C PRO A 36 5.80 -17.54 -6.98
N ASN A 37 6.13 -17.00 -8.16
CA ASN A 37 7.28 -17.44 -8.96
C ASN A 37 8.61 -17.33 -8.22
N GLY A 38 8.75 -16.41 -7.26
CA GLY A 38 9.96 -16.28 -6.46
C GLY A 38 10.15 -17.36 -5.38
N TRP A 39 9.14 -18.20 -5.14
CA TRP A 39 9.14 -19.21 -4.07
C TRP A 39 9.20 -20.66 -4.54
N VAL A 40 9.11 -20.89 -5.85
CA VAL A 40 9.09 -22.20 -6.50
C VAL A 40 10.24 -22.32 -7.50
N TYR A 41 10.71 -23.53 -7.76
CA TYR A 41 11.95 -23.75 -8.52
C TYR A 41 11.80 -24.72 -9.71
N GLY A 42 10.72 -25.47 -9.79
CA GLY A 42 10.44 -26.44 -10.85
C GLY A 42 9.29 -26.00 -11.76
N ALA A 43 8.46 -26.94 -12.21
CA ALA A 43 7.40 -26.70 -13.19
C ALA A 43 6.40 -25.58 -12.79
N ALA A 44 6.24 -25.32 -11.49
CA ALA A 44 5.37 -24.25 -11.00
C ALA A 44 5.88 -22.85 -11.40
N SER A 45 7.21 -22.67 -11.53
CA SER A 45 7.80 -21.36 -11.89
C SER A 45 7.47 -20.90 -13.32
N ASN A 46 7.07 -21.82 -14.20
CA ASN A 46 6.67 -21.52 -15.58
C ASN A 46 5.28 -20.89 -15.68
N ILE A 47 4.48 -20.94 -14.61
CA ILE A 47 3.12 -20.39 -14.60
C ILE A 47 3.18 -18.89 -14.34
N ARG A 48 2.56 -18.10 -15.22
CA ARG A 48 2.38 -16.66 -15.02
C ARG A 48 1.21 -16.40 -14.06
N TYR A 49 1.39 -16.68 -12.77
CA TYR A 49 0.31 -16.68 -11.77
C TYR A 49 -0.49 -15.38 -11.74
N ASN A 50 0.18 -14.22 -11.75
CA ASN A 50 -0.51 -12.93 -11.71
C ASN A 50 -1.40 -12.73 -12.95
N LEU A 51 -0.93 -13.13 -14.14
CA LEU A 51 -1.74 -13.07 -15.38
C LEU A 51 -2.94 -14.03 -15.30
N LEU A 52 -2.72 -15.27 -14.87
CA LEU A 52 -3.78 -16.27 -14.71
C LEU A 52 -4.86 -15.76 -13.75
N PHE A 53 -4.46 -15.20 -12.61
CA PHE A 53 -5.41 -14.79 -11.58
C PHE A 53 -6.15 -13.51 -11.97
N THR A 54 -5.46 -12.59 -12.66
CA THR A 54 -6.08 -11.43 -13.30
C THR A 54 -7.14 -11.88 -14.31
N ALA A 55 -6.81 -12.82 -15.21
CA ALA A 55 -7.73 -13.32 -16.22
C ALA A 55 -8.98 -13.95 -15.59
N VAL A 56 -8.80 -14.77 -14.54
CA VAL A 56 -9.92 -15.37 -13.82
C VAL A 56 -10.76 -14.33 -13.10
N ALA A 57 -10.16 -13.28 -12.52
CA ALA A 57 -10.90 -12.17 -11.91
C ALA A 57 -11.74 -11.41 -12.94
N VAL A 58 -11.19 -11.15 -14.13
CA VAL A 58 -11.92 -10.55 -15.26
C VAL A 58 -13.08 -11.42 -15.70
N ILE A 59 -12.85 -12.72 -15.94
CA ILE A 59 -13.89 -13.67 -16.35
C ILE A 59 -14.98 -13.79 -15.27
N ALA A 60 -14.59 -13.96 -14.01
CA ALA A 60 -15.54 -14.06 -12.89
C ALA A 60 -16.40 -12.81 -12.75
N TYR A 61 -15.83 -11.61 -12.98
CA TYR A 61 -16.59 -10.37 -13.04
C TYR A 61 -17.54 -10.32 -14.25
N VAL A 62 -17.09 -10.70 -15.44
CA VAL A 62 -17.92 -10.69 -16.65
C VAL A 62 -19.15 -11.59 -16.48
N LEU A 63 -18.95 -12.79 -15.89
CA LEU A 63 -19.99 -13.78 -15.62
C LEU A 63 -20.88 -13.45 -14.40
N MET A 64 -20.53 -12.44 -13.61
CA MET A 64 -21.34 -12.00 -12.47
C MET A 64 -22.67 -11.40 -12.96
N LYS A 65 -23.80 -12.00 -12.58
CA LYS A 65 -25.15 -11.57 -13.01
C LYS A 65 -25.53 -10.19 -12.44
N ASN A 66 -25.34 -10.00 -11.14
CA ASN A 66 -25.77 -8.79 -10.43
C ASN A 66 -24.60 -7.83 -10.23
N LYS A 67 -24.19 -7.15 -11.30
CA LYS A 67 -23.07 -6.21 -11.25
C LYS A 67 -23.47 -4.94 -10.50
N PRO A 68 -22.74 -4.55 -9.43
CA PRO A 68 -23.00 -3.27 -8.79
C PRO A 68 -22.64 -2.15 -9.77
N LYS A 69 -23.34 -1.03 -9.68
CA LYS A 69 -23.01 0.17 -10.46
C LYS A 69 -21.56 0.62 -10.18
N PHE A 70 -20.93 1.37 -11.07
CA PHE A 70 -19.65 1.99 -10.73
C PHE A 70 -19.87 3.07 -9.65
N PRO A 71 -19.17 3.05 -8.49
CA PRO A 71 -19.30 4.08 -7.47
C PRO A 71 -18.58 5.36 -7.90
N SER A 72 -19.31 6.25 -8.59
CA SER A 72 -18.80 7.58 -8.93
C SER A 72 -18.67 8.44 -7.68
N SER A 73 -17.46 8.87 -7.38
CA SER A 73 -17.12 9.82 -6.33
C SER A 73 -16.02 10.77 -6.82
N PRO A 74 -15.87 11.97 -6.24
CA PRO A 74 -14.78 12.86 -6.62
C PRO A 74 -13.40 12.18 -6.56
N LEU A 75 -13.18 11.28 -5.59
CA LEU A 75 -11.92 10.55 -5.44
C LEU A 75 -11.71 9.49 -6.54
N SER A 76 -12.75 8.73 -6.92
CA SER A 76 -12.62 7.80 -8.05
C SER A 76 -12.40 8.53 -9.37
N THR A 77 -13.06 9.68 -9.55
CA THR A 77 -12.86 10.54 -10.73
C THR A 77 -11.44 11.07 -10.79
N LEU A 78 -10.86 11.51 -9.67
CA LEU A 78 -9.46 11.94 -9.61
C LEU A 78 -8.49 10.83 -10.05
N VAL A 79 -8.69 9.58 -9.60
CA VAL A 79 -7.85 8.46 -10.02
C VAL A 79 -7.99 8.15 -11.51
N ILE A 80 -9.21 8.21 -12.06
CA ILE A 80 -9.46 8.04 -13.51
C ILE A 80 -8.80 9.16 -14.30
N VAL A 81 -8.99 10.41 -13.88
CA VAL A 81 -8.37 11.58 -14.53
C VAL A 81 -6.85 11.49 -14.47
N PHE A 82 -6.28 11.05 -13.35
CA PHE A 82 -4.84 10.80 -13.24
C PHE A 82 -4.38 9.72 -14.22
N PHE A 83 -5.06 8.58 -14.33
CA PHE A 83 -4.71 7.54 -15.31
C PHE A 83 -4.78 8.03 -16.76
N VAL A 84 -5.82 8.80 -17.11
CA VAL A 84 -5.94 9.44 -18.43
C VAL A 84 -4.80 10.45 -18.62
N TRP A 85 -4.48 11.24 -17.60
CA TRP A 85 -3.38 12.21 -17.64
C TRP A 85 -2.02 11.54 -17.86
N THR A 86 -1.72 10.46 -17.14
CA THR A 86 -0.47 9.71 -17.31
C THR A 86 -0.40 9.07 -18.70
N THR A 87 -1.53 8.74 -19.31
CA THR A 87 -1.59 8.25 -20.70
C THR A 87 -1.21 9.35 -21.70
N PHE A 88 -1.79 10.55 -21.59
CA PHE A 88 -1.39 11.69 -22.42
C PHE A 88 0.06 12.10 -22.19
N SER A 89 0.50 12.11 -20.93
CA SER A 89 1.89 12.36 -20.56
C SER A 89 2.85 11.35 -21.18
N THR A 90 2.47 10.08 -21.27
CA THR A 90 3.27 9.03 -21.93
C THR A 90 3.37 9.27 -23.45
N ILE A 91 2.27 9.68 -24.09
CA ILE A 91 2.24 9.99 -25.53
C ILE A 91 3.13 11.20 -25.85
N MET A 92 3.09 12.22 -25.00
CA MET A 92 3.84 13.48 -25.18
C MET A 92 5.25 13.42 -24.56
N GLY A 93 5.62 12.31 -23.92
CA GLY A 93 6.81 12.19 -23.10
C GLY A 93 8.10 12.12 -23.92
N VAL A 94 9.17 12.69 -23.37
CA VAL A 94 10.52 12.76 -23.98
C VAL A 94 11.45 11.63 -23.51
N GLY A 95 10.96 10.67 -22.73
CA GLY A 95 11.73 9.47 -22.34
C GLY A 95 11.84 8.43 -23.46
N LYS A 96 12.58 7.34 -23.21
CA LYS A 96 12.69 6.21 -24.15
C LYS A 96 11.31 5.51 -24.33
N PRO A 97 10.67 5.54 -25.52
CA PRO A 97 9.28 5.10 -25.69
C PRO A 97 8.97 3.68 -25.20
N GLU A 98 9.85 2.71 -25.50
CA GLU A 98 9.71 1.31 -25.08
C GLU A 98 9.59 1.18 -23.54
N VAL A 99 10.41 1.93 -22.81
CA VAL A 99 10.42 1.93 -21.34
C VAL A 99 9.17 2.64 -20.81
N GLN A 100 8.80 3.76 -21.42
CA GLN A 100 7.60 4.50 -21.00
C GLN A 100 6.34 3.62 -21.10
N TRP A 101 6.16 2.95 -22.25
CA TRP A 101 4.99 2.10 -22.48
C TRP A 101 5.00 0.81 -21.65
N ASP A 102 6.17 0.25 -21.32
CA ASP A 102 6.27 -0.86 -20.36
C ASP A 102 5.79 -0.44 -18.97
N ILE A 103 6.26 0.70 -18.46
CA ILE A 103 5.85 1.21 -17.15
C ILE A 103 4.39 1.64 -17.15
N TRP A 104 3.91 2.30 -18.20
CA TRP A 104 2.48 2.60 -18.37
C TRP A 104 1.65 1.31 -18.36
N SER A 105 2.08 0.23 -19.03
CA SER A 105 1.39 -1.07 -19.02
C SER A 105 1.33 -1.70 -17.63
N ARG A 106 2.38 -1.53 -16.82
CA ARG A 106 2.36 -1.92 -15.39
C ARG A 106 1.35 -1.09 -14.61
N PHE A 107 1.38 0.23 -14.76
CA PHE A 107 0.43 1.11 -14.08
C PHE A 107 -1.02 0.88 -14.53
N ALA A 108 -1.26 0.58 -15.80
CA ALA A 108 -2.57 0.24 -16.34
C ALA A 108 -3.15 -1.00 -15.65
N LYS A 109 -2.33 -2.03 -15.37
CA LYS A 109 -2.79 -3.21 -14.60
C LYS A 109 -3.20 -2.83 -13.18
N ILE A 110 -2.47 -1.92 -12.54
CA ILE A 110 -2.79 -1.39 -11.20
C ILE A 110 -4.09 -0.57 -11.24
N PHE A 111 -4.27 0.24 -12.28
CA PHE A 111 -5.51 0.98 -12.49
C PHE A 111 -6.70 0.04 -12.70
N VAL A 112 -6.55 -1.02 -13.50
CA VAL A 112 -7.61 -2.03 -13.67
C VAL A 112 -7.89 -2.74 -12.34
N LEU A 113 -6.87 -3.08 -11.54
CA LEU A 113 -7.07 -3.62 -10.20
C LEU A 113 -7.92 -2.67 -9.34
N PHE A 114 -7.58 -1.38 -9.31
CA PHE A 114 -8.37 -0.34 -8.62
C PHE A 114 -9.83 -0.31 -9.09
N VAL A 115 -10.07 -0.30 -10.40
CA VAL A 115 -11.43 -0.34 -10.97
C VAL A 115 -12.17 -1.60 -10.52
N PHE A 116 -11.50 -2.76 -10.49
CA PHE A 116 -12.10 -4.01 -10.04
C PHE A 116 -12.43 -4.02 -8.55
N VAL A 117 -11.64 -3.33 -7.71
CA VAL A 117 -12.01 -3.09 -6.30
C VAL A 117 -13.36 -2.37 -6.21
N LEU A 118 -13.54 -1.31 -7.00
CA LEU A 118 -14.79 -0.55 -7.03
C LEU A 118 -15.98 -1.36 -7.57
N LEU A 119 -15.73 -2.29 -8.49
CA LEU A 119 -16.75 -3.10 -9.16
C LEU A 119 -17.14 -4.38 -8.40
N ILE A 120 -16.30 -4.90 -7.50
CA ILE A 120 -16.52 -6.21 -6.87
C ILE A 120 -16.71 -6.11 -5.36
N VAL A 121 -16.05 -5.18 -4.67
CA VAL A 121 -16.13 -5.07 -3.21
C VAL A 121 -17.44 -4.41 -2.80
N GLN A 122 -18.25 -5.14 -2.02
CA GLN A 122 -19.59 -4.70 -1.64
C GLN A 122 -19.89 -4.90 -0.15
N LYS A 123 -19.20 -5.83 0.51
CA LYS A 123 -19.50 -6.29 1.87
C LYS A 123 -18.25 -6.28 2.72
N LYS A 124 -18.43 -6.25 4.05
CA LYS A 124 -17.35 -6.43 5.04
C LYS A 124 -16.45 -7.62 4.68
N LEU A 125 -17.05 -8.78 4.40
CA LEU A 125 -16.32 -10.00 4.04
C LEU A 125 -15.37 -9.80 2.84
N HIS A 126 -15.77 -9.02 1.82
CA HIS A 126 -14.93 -8.81 0.64
C HIS A 126 -13.71 -7.94 1.01
N ALA A 127 -13.93 -6.89 1.80
CA ALA A 127 -12.85 -6.05 2.30
C ALA A 127 -11.91 -6.85 3.22
N ASP A 128 -12.45 -7.56 4.21
CA ASP A 128 -11.66 -8.39 5.14
C ASP A 128 -10.85 -9.45 4.39
N PHE A 129 -11.41 -10.10 3.37
CA PHE A 129 -10.68 -11.05 2.54
C PHE A 129 -9.50 -10.40 1.80
N MET A 130 -9.69 -9.23 1.21
CA MET A 130 -8.60 -8.49 0.57
C MET A 130 -7.50 -8.12 1.58
N LEU A 131 -7.87 -7.72 2.80
CA LEU A 131 -6.88 -7.43 3.84
C LEU A 131 -6.09 -8.68 4.25
N TRP A 132 -6.77 -9.83 4.38
CA TRP A 132 -6.10 -11.11 4.60
C TRP A 132 -5.15 -11.45 3.45
N CYS A 133 -5.51 -11.21 2.20
CA CYS A 133 -4.62 -11.37 1.07
C CYS A 133 -3.35 -10.51 1.20
N VAL A 134 -3.47 -9.26 1.65
CA VAL A 134 -2.30 -8.38 1.90
C VAL A 134 -1.45 -8.87 3.06
N VAL A 135 -2.08 -9.23 4.19
CA VAL A 135 -1.36 -9.71 5.38
C VAL A 135 -0.67 -11.05 5.11
N LEU A 136 -1.31 -11.96 4.37
CA LEU A 136 -0.72 -13.24 3.99
C LEU A 136 0.28 -13.13 2.84
N SER A 137 0.35 -12.00 2.13
CA SER A 137 1.40 -11.74 1.14
C SER A 137 2.61 -11.05 1.78
N VAL A 138 2.42 -9.81 2.21
CA VAL A 138 3.49 -8.96 2.75
C VAL A 138 3.90 -9.41 4.13
N GLY A 139 2.95 -9.82 4.98
CA GLY A 139 3.24 -10.36 6.30
C GLY A 139 3.95 -11.71 6.24
N PHE A 140 3.66 -12.57 5.26
CA PHE A 140 4.45 -13.79 5.04
C PHE A 140 5.92 -13.46 4.75
N TYR A 141 6.16 -12.52 3.83
CA TYR A 141 7.50 -12.09 3.47
C TYR A 141 8.23 -11.51 4.70
N ALA A 142 7.56 -10.62 5.44
CA ALA A 142 8.09 -10.03 6.67
C ALA A 142 8.45 -11.10 7.70
N ASN A 143 7.54 -12.06 7.92
CA ASN A 143 7.75 -13.13 8.89
C ASN A 143 8.99 -13.95 8.53
N LEU A 144 9.12 -14.35 7.26
CA LEU A 144 10.26 -15.17 6.82
C LEU A 144 11.59 -14.42 6.99
N GLU A 145 11.67 -13.18 6.49
CA GLU A 145 12.92 -12.42 6.49
C GLU A 145 13.31 -11.90 7.87
N ALA A 146 12.34 -11.45 8.67
CA ALA A 146 12.60 -10.99 10.03
C ALA A 146 13.05 -12.17 10.93
N LEU A 147 12.51 -13.38 10.72
CA LEU A 147 13.00 -14.56 11.44
C LEU A 147 14.45 -14.91 11.07
N LYS A 148 14.85 -14.80 9.79
CA LYS A 148 16.26 -14.95 9.37
C LYS A 148 17.15 -13.88 10.00
N PHE A 149 16.69 -12.63 10.03
CA PHE A 149 17.38 -11.53 10.71
C PHE A 149 17.61 -11.80 12.19
N ILE A 150 16.58 -12.23 12.92
CA ILE A 150 16.70 -12.59 14.34
C ILE A 150 17.63 -13.80 14.51
N ALA A 151 17.47 -14.86 13.70
CA ALA A 151 18.27 -16.09 13.80
C ALA A 151 19.76 -15.87 13.55
N THR A 152 20.11 -14.83 12.79
CA THR A 152 21.50 -14.43 12.51
C THR A 152 22.02 -13.35 13.46
N GLY A 153 21.29 -13.02 14.52
CA GLY A 153 21.67 -11.96 15.47
C GLY A 153 21.76 -10.56 14.84
N GLY A 154 21.02 -10.32 13.75
CA GLY A 154 21.04 -9.07 12.99
C GLY A 154 21.96 -9.05 11.76
N GLY A 155 22.64 -10.17 11.43
CA GLY A 155 23.54 -10.23 10.29
C GLY A 155 22.85 -10.31 8.91
N HIS A 156 21.65 -10.89 8.83
CA HIS A 156 20.93 -11.08 7.56
C HIS A 156 20.34 -9.77 7.02
N LYS A 157 20.81 -9.30 5.86
CA LYS A 157 20.26 -8.08 5.25
C LYS A 157 18.94 -8.38 4.57
N ILE A 158 17.84 -7.85 5.13
CA ILE A 158 16.50 -8.05 4.56
C ILE A 158 16.38 -7.24 3.27
N ALA A 159 16.09 -7.94 2.18
CA ALA A 159 15.84 -7.36 0.86
C ALA A 159 14.69 -8.09 0.16
N GLY A 160 14.17 -7.43 -0.88
CA GLY A 160 13.13 -7.97 -1.73
C GLY A 160 13.63 -9.03 -2.71
N MET A 161 12.70 -9.68 -3.41
CA MET A 161 13.03 -10.60 -4.48
C MET A 161 13.37 -9.82 -5.75
N GLU A 162 14.49 -10.16 -6.39
CA GLU A 162 14.94 -9.50 -7.61
C GLU A 162 13.86 -9.60 -8.72
N GLY A 163 13.64 -8.49 -9.42
CA GLY A 163 12.61 -8.39 -10.47
C GLY A 163 11.16 -8.25 -9.97
N HIS A 164 10.91 -8.30 -8.66
CA HIS A 164 9.60 -8.03 -8.06
C HIS A 164 9.40 -6.55 -7.72
N VAL A 165 8.13 -6.11 -7.62
CA VAL A 165 7.78 -4.73 -7.25
C VAL A 165 8.17 -4.36 -5.82
N LEU A 166 8.39 -5.34 -4.94
CA LEU A 166 8.95 -5.15 -3.60
C LEU A 166 10.40 -5.63 -3.55
N GLY A 167 11.13 -5.58 -4.67
CA GLY A 167 12.50 -6.06 -4.81
C GLY A 167 13.52 -5.21 -4.06
N ASP A 168 13.32 -3.89 -3.98
CA ASP A 168 14.18 -3.01 -3.20
C ASP A 168 13.81 -3.01 -1.71
N ARG A 169 14.83 -3.00 -0.85
CA ARG A 169 14.64 -2.98 0.62
C ARG A 169 13.85 -1.76 1.12
N ASN A 170 13.93 -0.61 0.44
CA ASN A 170 13.19 0.58 0.85
C ASN A 170 11.69 0.45 0.52
N GLU A 171 11.36 -0.10 -0.64
CA GLU A 171 9.98 -0.39 -1.07
C GLU A 171 9.35 -1.44 -0.15
N LEU A 172 10.09 -2.51 0.14
CA LEU A 172 9.68 -3.57 1.05
C LEU A 172 9.40 -3.03 2.47
N ALA A 173 10.28 -2.16 3.00
CA ALA A 173 10.08 -1.54 4.30
C ALA A 173 8.76 -0.75 4.38
N ILE A 174 8.41 0.00 3.33
CA ILE A 174 7.13 0.72 3.30
C ILE A 174 5.95 -0.22 3.21
N ALA A 175 6.04 -1.27 2.41
CA ALA A 175 4.98 -2.29 2.37
C ALA A 175 4.74 -2.91 3.75
N PHE A 176 5.81 -3.13 4.54
CA PHE A 176 5.67 -3.59 5.93
C PHE A 176 4.92 -2.58 6.80
N VAL A 177 5.32 -1.29 6.76
CA VAL A 177 4.67 -0.24 7.55
C VAL A 177 3.20 -0.05 7.12
N MET A 178 2.89 -0.11 5.83
CA MET A 178 1.51 -0.05 5.32
C MET A 178 0.65 -1.23 5.77
N THR A 179 1.25 -2.40 6.03
CA THR A 179 0.55 -3.63 6.43
C THR A 179 0.24 -3.64 7.94
N LEU A 180 1.02 -2.94 8.76
CA LEU A 180 0.82 -2.88 10.23
C LEU A 180 -0.61 -2.49 10.64
N PRO A 181 -1.21 -1.38 10.14
CA PRO A 181 -2.59 -1.02 10.48
C PRO A 181 -3.60 -2.10 10.10
N LEU A 182 -3.37 -2.81 8.98
CA LEU A 182 -4.26 -3.87 8.50
C LEU A 182 -4.23 -5.06 9.46
N CYS A 183 -3.05 -5.45 9.94
CA CYS A 183 -2.90 -6.46 10.99
C CYS A 183 -3.61 -6.05 12.29
N PHE A 184 -3.52 -4.78 12.70
CA PHE A 184 -4.22 -4.29 13.90
C PHE A 184 -5.73 -4.39 13.78
N TYR A 185 -6.30 -4.03 12.62
CA TYR A 185 -7.73 -4.23 12.37
C TYR A 185 -8.13 -5.71 12.48
N LEU A 186 -7.43 -6.59 11.74
CA LEU A 186 -7.73 -8.02 11.75
C LEU A 186 -7.54 -8.66 13.13
N LEU A 187 -6.58 -8.17 13.92
CA LEU A 187 -6.35 -8.62 15.29
C LEU A 187 -7.53 -8.24 16.21
N GLY A 188 -8.05 -7.03 16.06
CA GLY A 188 -9.22 -6.56 16.80
C GLY A 188 -10.49 -7.35 16.47
N GLU A 189 -10.68 -7.67 15.20
CA GLU A 189 -11.86 -8.39 14.69
C GLU A 189 -11.81 -9.90 14.96
N TYR A 190 -10.70 -10.56 14.62
CA TYR A 190 -10.61 -12.03 14.62
C TYR A 190 -9.78 -12.60 15.76
N GLY A 191 -8.91 -11.79 16.38
CA GLY A 191 -8.04 -12.22 17.48
C GLY A 191 -8.77 -12.48 18.80
N LYS A 192 -10.05 -12.08 18.92
CA LYS A 192 -10.89 -12.47 20.08
C LYS A 192 -11.49 -13.85 19.91
N SER A 193 -11.78 -14.25 18.67
CA SER A 193 -12.46 -15.52 18.35
C SER A 193 -11.50 -16.71 18.27
N SER A 194 -10.22 -16.48 17.99
CA SER A 194 -9.22 -17.56 17.89
C SER A 194 -7.88 -17.16 18.48
N ARG A 195 -7.41 -17.97 19.45
CA ARG A 195 -6.08 -17.79 20.07
C ARG A 195 -4.95 -17.95 19.05
N ILE A 196 -5.12 -18.83 18.06
CA ILE A 196 -4.13 -19.05 16.99
C ILE A 196 -4.05 -17.82 16.09
N ILE A 197 -5.19 -17.29 15.65
CA ILE A 197 -5.23 -16.06 14.82
C ILE A 197 -4.61 -14.89 15.59
N ARG A 198 -4.96 -14.76 16.88
CA ARG A 198 -4.39 -13.73 17.76
C ARG A 198 -2.87 -13.84 17.84
N ALA A 199 -2.34 -15.02 18.12
CA ALA A 199 -0.91 -15.26 18.23
C ALA A 199 -0.20 -15.01 16.90
N GLY A 200 -0.75 -15.52 15.78
CA GLY A 200 -0.19 -15.33 14.44
C GLY A 200 -0.14 -13.86 14.02
N LEU A 201 -1.21 -13.09 14.28
CA LEU A 201 -1.24 -11.66 13.98
C LEU A 201 -0.33 -10.84 14.90
N LEU A 202 -0.27 -11.15 16.20
CA LEU A 202 0.68 -10.51 17.11
C LEU A 202 2.13 -10.78 16.70
N GLY A 203 2.46 -12.04 16.38
CA GLY A 203 3.77 -12.42 15.85
C GLY A 203 4.08 -11.67 14.55
N THR A 204 3.12 -11.60 13.63
CA THR A 204 3.29 -10.88 12.36
C THR A 204 3.49 -9.38 12.57
N ILE A 205 2.77 -8.75 13.50
CA ILE A 205 2.98 -7.33 13.84
C ILE A 205 4.40 -7.11 14.36
N SER A 206 4.87 -7.95 15.29
CA SER A 206 6.22 -7.85 15.83
C SER A 206 7.28 -8.04 14.74
N LEU A 207 7.11 -9.05 13.87
CA LEU A 207 8.04 -9.35 12.79
C LEU A 207 8.01 -8.31 11.67
N LEU A 208 6.88 -7.66 11.40
CA LEU A 208 6.81 -6.51 10.49
C LEU A 208 7.68 -5.35 11.00
N VAL A 209 7.59 -5.04 12.30
CA VAL A 209 8.40 -3.99 12.92
C VAL A 209 9.89 -4.33 12.88
N ILE A 210 10.26 -5.55 13.27
CA ILE A 210 11.65 -6.04 13.21
C ILE A 210 12.14 -6.05 11.75
N GLY A 211 11.28 -6.44 10.82
CA GLY A 211 11.56 -6.44 9.38
C GLY A 211 11.92 -5.06 8.85
N VAL A 212 11.20 -4.00 9.28
CA VAL A 212 11.54 -2.62 8.91
C VAL A 212 12.95 -2.26 9.38
N ILE A 213 13.36 -2.64 10.58
CA ILE A 213 14.72 -2.39 11.10
C ILE A 213 15.75 -3.18 10.29
N GLY A 214 15.50 -4.47 10.05
CA GLY A 214 16.40 -5.35 9.29
C GLY A 214 16.56 -4.96 7.81
N THR A 215 15.62 -4.20 7.24
CA THR A 215 15.80 -3.61 5.89
C THR A 215 16.85 -2.50 5.85
N GLN A 216 17.19 -1.91 7.01
CA GLN A 216 18.01 -0.72 7.13
C GLN A 216 17.52 0.45 6.24
N SER A 217 16.20 0.58 6.05
CA SER A 217 15.58 1.68 5.30
C SER A 217 15.27 2.87 6.22
N ARG A 218 15.95 4.00 6.02
CA ARG A 218 15.69 5.24 6.79
C ARG A 218 14.26 5.75 6.57
N GLY A 219 13.79 5.73 5.31
CA GLY A 219 12.41 6.13 4.98
C GLY A 219 11.37 5.21 5.61
N GLY A 220 11.63 3.91 5.63
CA GLY A 220 10.78 2.93 6.33
C GLY A 220 10.76 3.14 7.84
N PHE A 221 11.92 3.42 8.45
CA PHE A 221 12.01 3.68 9.88
C PHE A 221 11.30 4.98 10.30
N ILE A 222 11.47 6.08 9.55
CA ILE A 222 10.74 7.33 9.79
C ILE A 222 9.23 7.12 9.65
N ALA A 223 8.79 6.39 8.61
CA ALA A 223 7.38 6.06 8.43
C ALA A 223 6.83 5.22 9.59
N LEU A 224 7.61 4.26 10.10
CA LEU A 224 7.26 3.45 11.26
C LEU A 224 7.13 4.30 12.54
N LEU A 225 8.09 5.18 12.81
CA LEU A 225 8.05 6.08 13.98
C LEU A 225 6.85 7.02 13.91
N ALA A 226 6.60 7.63 12.76
CA ALA A 226 5.45 8.51 12.58
C ALA A 226 4.11 7.75 12.68
N LEU A 227 4.03 6.53 12.14
CA LEU A 227 2.86 5.67 12.29
C LEU A 227 2.64 5.30 13.77
N GLY A 228 3.71 4.93 14.48
CA GLY A 228 3.69 4.63 15.91
C GLY A 228 3.22 5.83 16.73
N GLY A 229 3.74 7.03 16.45
CA GLY A 229 3.32 8.29 17.06
C GLY A 229 1.84 8.61 16.79
N TYR A 230 1.38 8.44 15.54
CA TYR A 230 -0.03 8.64 15.21
C TYR A 230 -0.92 7.64 15.95
N LEU A 231 -0.56 6.35 15.96
CA LEU A 231 -1.27 5.32 16.72
C LEU A 231 -1.30 5.67 18.21
N PHE A 232 -0.19 6.17 18.77
CA PHE A 232 -0.08 6.59 20.17
C PHE A 232 -1.04 7.72 20.50
N VAL A 233 -1.08 8.76 19.67
CA VAL A 233 -2.02 9.89 19.85
C VAL A 233 -3.48 9.43 19.76
N LYS A 234 -3.79 8.46 18.91
CA LYS A 234 -5.16 7.92 18.74
C LYS A 234 -5.56 6.86 19.75
N SER A 235 -4.62 6.29 20.49
CA SER A 235 -4.90 5.18 21.41
C SER A 235 -5.48 5.70 22.72
N GLU A 236 -6.54 5.04 23.18
CA GLU A 236 -7.07 5.20 24.55
C GLU A 236 -6.19 4.49 25.59
N ARG A 237 -5.30 3.58 25.16
CA ARG A 237 -4.42 2.77 26.00
C ARG A 237 -2.97 3.26 25.94
N LYS A 238 -2.75 4.54 26.26
CA LYS A 238 -1.44 5.19 26.13
C LYS A 238 -0.34 4.52 26.95
N VAL A 239 -0.63 4.06 28.17
CA VAL A 239 0.34 3.39 29.04
C VAL A 239 0.84 2.08 28.40
N LEU A 240 -0.08 1.22 27.95
CA LEU A 240 0.27 -0.04 27.29
C LEU A 240 1.08 0.20 26.00
N MET A 241 0.68 1.18 25.21
CA MET A 241 1.40 1.57 24.01
C MET A 241 2.82 2.07 24.33
N GLY A 242 2.97 2.89 25.38
CA GLY A 242 4.27 3.36 25.85
C GLY A 242 5.19 2.22 26.25
N ILE A 243 4.68 1.25 27.02
CA ILE A 243 5.43 0.03 27.40
C ILE A 243 5.88 -0.74 26.15
N LEU A 244 4.97 -0.95 25.18
CA LEU A 244 5.30 -1.66 23.95
C LEU A 244 6.36 -0.92 23.11
N ILE A 245 6.30 0.41 23.06
CA ILE A 245 7.30 1.24 22.37
C ILE A 245 8.66 1.12 23.06
N ILE A 246 8.71 1.19 24.40
CA ILE A 246 9.96 1.04 25.17
C ILE A 246 10.53 -0.36 24.99
N ALA A 247 9.72 -1.40 25.15
CA ALA A 247 10.14 -2.78 24.97
C ALA A 247 10.67 -3.03 23.55
N LEU A 248 10.01 -2.47 22.54
CA LEU A 248 10.48 -2.50 21.17
C LEU A 248 11.82 -1.76 21.04
N GLY A 249 11.96 -0.55 21.58
CA GLY A 249 13.19 0.23 21.54
C GLY A 249 14.38 -0.51 22.15
N ILE A 250 14.18 -1.19 23.28
CA ILE A 250 15.19 -2.05 23.90
C ILE A 250 15.54 -3.22 22.96
N ALA A 251 14.54 -3.88 22.37
CA ALA A 251 14.79 -4.98 21.42
C ALA A 251 15.56 -4.50 20.18
N VAL A 252 15.24 -3.31 19.65
CA VAL A 252 15.99 -2.69 18.55
C VAL A 252 17.43 -2.45 18.97
N ALA A 253 17.67 -1.86 20.14
CA ALA A 253 19.02 -1.56 20.61
C ALA A 253 19.92 -2.81 20.71
N HIS A 254 19.35 -3.98 21.02
CA HIS A 254 20.09 -5.24 21.07
C HIS A 254 20.31 -5.89 19.69
N LEU A 255 19.43 -5.63 18.72
CA LEU A 255 19.52 -6.19 17.35
C LEU A 255 20.20 -5.22 16.36
N ALA A 256 20.43 -3.98 16.77
CA ALA A 256 21.03 -2.96 15.95
C ALA A 256 22.53 -3.22 15.75
N SER A 257 22.92 -3.57 14.53
CA SER A 257 24.33 -3.58 14.13
C SER A 257 24.92 -2.15 14.15
N ASN A 258 26.23 -2.03 14.37
CA ASN A 258 26.93 -0.74 14.26
C ASN A 258 26.68 -0.06 12.89
N GLU A 259 26.66 -0.82 11.79
CA GLU A 259 26.31 -0.31 10.44
C GLU A 259 24.92 0.36 10.41
N TRP A 260 23.93 -0.20 11.12
CA TRP A 260 22.60 0.40 11.21
C TRP A 260 22.62 1.69 12.03
N VAL A 261 23.32 1.70 13.17
CA VAL A 261 23.45 2.89 14.02
C VAL A 261 24.11 4.04 13.25
N ASP A 262 25.21 3.77 12.56
CA ASP A 262 25.91 4.76 11.72
C ASP A 262 24.97 5.30 10.63
N ARG A 263 24.19 4.43 9.99
CA ARG A 263 23.20 4.84 8.98
C ARG A 263 22.03 5.63 9.55
N ILE A 264 21.66 5.48 10.82
CA ILE A 264 20.63 6.33 11.45
C ILE A 264 21.22 7.67 11.88
N ASN A 265 22.45 7.69 12.41
CA ASN A 265 23.11 8.92 12.86
C ASN A 265 23.35 9.92 11.71
N THR A 266 23.59 9.44 10.48
CA THR A 266 23.63 10.31 9.28
C THR A 266 22.34 11.07 8.97
N ILE A 267 21.21 10.80 9.66
CA ILE A 267 20.00 11.63 9.58
C ILE A 267 20.27 13.01 10.20
N GLU A 268 21.13 13.11 11.21
CA GLU A 268 21.47 14.38 11.87
C GLU A 268 22.32 15.29 10.97
N SER A 269 23.17 14.72 10.11
CA SER A 269 24.03 15.44 9.15
C SER A 269 23.54 15.32 7.71
N ALA A 270 22.24 15.52 7.47
CA ALA A 270 21.61 15.31 6.17
C ALA A 270 22.26 16.08 5.00
N SER A 271 22.79 17.29 5.24
CA SER A 271 23.49 18.10 4.22
C SER A 271 24.89 17.58 3.86
N GLU A 272 25.49 16.77 4.73
CA GLU A 272 26.83 16.18 4.55
C GLU A 272 26.75 14.74 4.01
N ASP A 273 25.58 14.10 4.09
CA ASP A 273 25.34 12.77 3.54
C ASP A 273 25.31 12.81 1.99
N GLY A 274 26.38 12.31 1.37
CA GLY A 274 26.51 12.21 -0.08
C GLY A 274 25.38 11.41 -0.75
N SER A 275 24.82 10.39 -0.09
CA SER A 275 23.70 9.59 -0.60
C SER A 275 22.41 10.39 -0.61
N PHE A 276 22.14 11.17 0.44
CA PHE A 276 20.97 12.04 0.51
C PHE A 276 21.07 13.18 -0.51
N MET A 277 22.20 13.90 -0.55
CA MET A 277 22.38 15.02 -1.48
C MET A 277 22.31 14.57 -2.94
N THR A 278 22.71 13.34 -3.26
CA THR A 278 22.49 12.74 -4.59
C THR A 278 20.99 12.63 -4.94
N ARG A 279 20.10 12.37 -3.97
CA ARG A 279 18.65 12.39 -4.20
C ARG A 279 18.15 13.81 -4.42
N VAL A 280 18.66 14.78 -3.67
CA VAL A 280 18.31 16.20 -3.85
C VAL A 280 18.69 16.70 -5.25
N VAL A 281 19.83 16.24 -5.79
CA VAL A 281 20.19 16.47 -7.20
C VAL A 281 19.13 15.89 -8.16
N SER A 282 18.69 14.64 -7.96
CA SER A 282 17.60 14.06 -8.76
C SER A 282 16.28 14.84 -8.62
N TRP A 283 15.97 15.36 -7.43
CA TRP A 283 14.78 16.19 -7.19
C TRP A 283 14.84 17.49 -7.99
N LYS A 284 16.01 18.14 -8.00
CA LYS A 284 16.25 19.34 -8.79
C LYS A 284 16.12 19.08 -10.29
N LEU A 285 16.67 17.99 -10.80
CA LEU A 285 16.48 17.62 -12.21
C LEU A 285 15.02 17.27 -12.54
N SER A 286 14.30 16.62 -11.62
CA SER A 286 12.86 16.36 -11.78
C SER A 286 12.06 17.67 -11.85
N PHE A 287 12.45 18.66 -11.04
CA PHE A 287 11.87 19.99 -11.08
C PHE A 287 12.18 20.71 -12.40
N ILE A 288 13.42 20.67 -12.89
CA ILE A 288 13.82 21.25 -14.18
C ILE A 288 13.04 20.60 -15.33
N MET A 289 12.87 19.27 -15.31
CA MET A 289 12.03 18.54 -16.27
C MET A 289 10.60 19.08 -16.25
N ALA A 290 10.02 19.26 -15.07
CA ALA A 290 8.68 19.83 -14.93
C ALA A 290 8.62 21.30 -15.39
N VAL A 291 9.65 22.12 -15.18
CA VAL A 291 9.66 23.50 -15.70
C VAL A 291 9.70 23.54 -17.22
N ARG A 292 10.49 22.67 -17.87
CA ARG A 292 10.54 22.55 -19.34
C ARG A 292 9.26 21.96 -19.92
N HIS A 293 8.61 21.04 -19.20
CA HIS A 293 7.37 20.37 -19.61
C HIS A 293 6.27 20.52 -18.53
N PRO A 294 5.73 21.74 -18.31
CA PRO A 294 4.93 22.10 -17.13
C PRO A 294 3.64 21.30 -16.97
N PHE A 295 3.00 20.96 -18.08
CA PHE A 295 1.74 20.22 -18.07
C PHE A 295 2.00 18.72 -18.01
N PHE A 296 2.60 18.16 -19.07
CA PHE A 296 2.68 16.71 -19.27
C PHE A 296 3.94 16.05 -18.70
N GLY A 297 4.92 16.81 -18.20
CA GLY A 297 6.20 16.26 -17.73
C GLY A 297 6.96 15.54 -18.84
N GLY A 298 7.92 14.71 -18.44
CA GLY A 298 8.76 13.95 -19.37
C GLY A 298 8.19 12.59 -19.79
N GLY A 299 7.10 12.12 -19.18
CA GLY A 299 6.61 10.75 -19.28
C GLY A 299 7.28 9.78 -18.29
N PHE A 300 6.78 8.55 -18.19
CA PHE A 300 7.32 7.55 -17.24
C PHE A 300 8.82 7.33 -17.42
N LYS A 301 9.58 7.28 -16.32
CA LYS A 301 11.04 7.03 -16.33
C LYS A 301 11.86 8.00 -17.18
N ALA A 302 11.31 9.16 -17.55
CA ALA A 302 12.01 10.11 -18.41
C ALA A 302 13.27 10.71 -17.78
N LEU A 303 13.28 10.87 -16.44
CA LEU A 303 14.47 11.28 -15.70
C LEU A 303 15.57 10.20 -15.72
N GLU A 304 15.17 8.93 -15.70
CA GLU A 304 16.09 7.78 -15.69
C GLU A 304 16.66 7.48 -17.08
N TYR A 305 16.30 8.27 -18.09
CA TYR A 305 16.88 8.21 -19.43
C TYR A 305 18.10 9.15 -19.52
N LEU A 306 19.30 8.56 -19.67
CA LEU A 306 20.57 9.29 -19.60
C LEU A 306 20.65 10.53 -20.52
N PRO A 307 20.20 10.50 -21.78
CA PRO A 307 20.19 11.69 -22.63
C PRO A 307 19.40 12.86 -22.04
N ASN A 308 18.24 12.60 -21.46
CA ASN A 308 17.45 13.62 -20.78
C ASN A 308 18.16 14.12 -19.53
N TRP A 309 18.72 13.22 -18.72
CA TRP A 309 19.45 13.57 -17.51
C TRP A 309 20.62 14.52 -17.80
N VAL A 310 21.44 14.21 -18.80
CA VAL A 310 22.57 15.04 -19.24
C VAL A 310 22.09 16.38 -19.80
N ASP A 311 21.02 16.39 -20.58
CA ASP A 311 20.49 17.62 -21.16
C ASP A 311 19.87 18.55 -20.10
N LEU A 312 19.18 18.00 -19.10
CA LEU A 312 18.66 18.77 -17.95
C LEU A 312 19.78 19.35 -17.07
N ALA A 313 20.93 18.66 -16.98
CA ALA A 313 22.09 19.13 -16.22
C ALA A 313 22.63 20.47 -16.75
N ARG A 314 22.34 20.83 -18.02
CA ARG A 314 22.73 22.12 -18.61
C ARG A 314 22.03 23.31 -17.95
N ASP A 315 20.80 23.13 -17.46
CA ASP A 315 20.03 24.16 -16.76
C ASP A 315 20.23 24.11 -15.24
N PHE A 316 21.09 23.23 -14.74
CA PHE A 316 21.20 22.95 -13.30
C PHE A 316 21.53 24.20 -12.48
N TYR A 317 22.41 25.05 -13.00
CA TYR A 317 22.82 26.29 -12.33
C TYR A 317 21.83 27.46 -12.51
N SER A 318 20.89 27.37 -13.46
CA SER A 318 19.81 28.36 -13.63
C SER A 318 18.85 28.39 -12.44
N TYR A 319 18.86 27.35 -11.60
CA TYR A 319 18.03 27.22 -10.40
C TYR A 319 18.88 27.11 -9.14
N SER A 320 19.79 28.06 -8.91
CA SER A 320 20.72 28.09 -7.77
C SER A 320 20.03 28.12 -6.40
N TRP A 321 18.81 28.65 -6.31
CA TRP A 321 17.96 28.62 -5.10
C TRP A 321 17.56 27.20 -4.67
N PHE A 322 17.58 26.24 -5.59
CA PHE A 322 17.40 24.83 -5.26
C PHE A 322 18.77 24.27 -4.83
N TYR A 323 19.03 24.34 -3.52
CA TYR A 323 20.30 23.98 -2.91
C TYR A 323 20.66 22.50 -3.10
N THR A 324 21.88 22.26 -3.58
CA THR A 324 22.46 20.91 -3.76
C THR A 324 23.87 20.81 -3.18
N GLY A 325 24.30 21.79 -2.36
CA GLY A 325 25.70 21.98 -2.00
C GLY A 325 26.58 22.09 -3.24
N ASP A 326 27.79 21.53 -3.19
CA ASP A 326 28.73 21.50 -4.32
C ASP A 326 28.47 20.34 -5.30
N ARG A 327 27.34 19.62 -5.15
CA ARG A 327 27.02 18.46 -5.99
C ARG A 327 26.48 18.91 -7.35
N PHE A 328 26.96 18.23 -8.39
CA PHE A 328 26.47 18.30 -9.76
C PHE A 328 25.97 16.92 -10.22
N PRO A 329 24.97 16.82 -11.13
CA PRO A 329 24.55 15.53 -11.68
C PRO A 329 25.69 14.77 -12.35
N SER A 330 25.78 13.45 -12.12
CA SER A 330 26.70 12.61 -12.89
C SER A 330 26.30 12.63 -14.37
N LEU A 331 27.29 12.69 -15.28
CA LEU A 331 27.04 12.64 -16.72
C LEU A 331 27.15 11.22 -17.31
N ASP A 332 27.58 10.25 -16.50
CA ASP A 332 27.82 8.87 -16.92
C ASP A 332 26.61 7.95 -16.70
N TYR A 333 25.75 8.30 -15.76
CA TYR A 333 24.56 7.51 -15.42
C TYR A 333 23.43 8.39 -14.90
N ALA A 334 22.18 7.97 -15.19
CA ALA A 334 20.99 8.60 -14.64
C ALA A 334 20.58 7.93 -13.33
N ARG A 335 19.82 8.64 -12.49
CA ARG A 335 19.26 8.11 -11.23
C ARG A 335 17.77 8.36 -11.15
N ALA A 336 17.09 7.52 -10.37
CA ALA A 336 15.70 7.73 -10.00
C ALA A 336 15.55 8.97 -9.10
N ALA A 337 14.33 9.51 -9.04
CA ALA A 337 14.01 10.65 -8.18
C ALA A 337 14.15 10.32 -6.68
N HIS A 338 13.99 9.06 -6.27
CA HIS A 338 13.94 8.64 -4.86
C HIS A 338 12.96 9.47 -4.01
N SER A 339 11.83 9.85 -4.61
CA SER A 339 10.68 10.47 -3.96
C SER A 339 9.47 10.32 -4.88
N VAL A 340 8.34 9.82 -4.37
CA VAL A 340 7.12 9.66 -5.19
C VAL A 340 6.63 11.00 -5.72
N TYR A 341 6.86 12.09 -4.98
CA TYR A 341 6.45 13.44 -5.37
C TYR A 341 7.31 13.96 -6.52
N PHE A 342 8.64 13.90 -6.39
CA PHE A 342 9.53 14.33 -7.46
C PHE A 342 9.49 13.37 -8.66
N GLN A 343 9.23 12.09 -8.44
CA GLN A 343 8.96 11.13 -9.51
C GLN A 343 7.76 11.58 -10.35
N VAL A 344 6.59 11.76 -9.73
CA VAL A 344 5.38 12.18 -10.46
C VAL A 344 5.55 13.59 -11.04
N LEU A 345 6.26 14.49 -10.36
CA LEU A 345 6.56 15.82 -10.89
C LEU A 345 7.37 15.75 -12.20
N GLY A 346 8.47 15.00 -12.21
CA GLY A 346 9.31 14.85 -13.40
C GLY A 346 8.62 14.06 -14.52
N GLU A 347 7.86 13.03 -14.16
CA GLU A 347 7.18 12.17 -15.14
C GLU A 347 5.91 12.82 -15.71
N HIS A 348 5.12 13.54 -14.91
CA HIS A 348 3.77 13.98 -15.29
C HIS A 348 3.48 15.48 -15.09
N GLY A 349 4.52 16.27 -14.80
CA GLY A 349 4.45 17.72 -14.66
C GLY A 349 3.72 18.17 -13.39
N PHE A 350 3.49 19.48 -13.29
CA PHE A 350 2.80 20.07 -12.12
C PHE A 350 1.35 19.61 -12.02
N VAL A 351 0.68 19.39 -13.16
CA VAL A 351 -0.71 18.89 -13.18
C VAL A 351 -0.77 17.44 -12.68
N GLY A 352 0.12 16.57 -13.15
CA GLY A 352 0.20 15.19 -12.68
C GLY A 352 0.48 15.12 -11.17
N LEU A 353 1.40 15.95 -10.67
CA LEU A 353 1.68 16.04 -9.25
C LEU A 353 0.45 16.51 -8.46
N ALA A 354 -0.23 17.57 -8.92
CA ALA A 354 -1.42 18.10 -8.26
C ALA A 354 -2.53 17.04 -8.17
N LEU A 355 -2.77 16.27 -9.24
CA LEU A 355 -3.71 15.15 -9.25
C LEU A 355 -3.31 14.07 -8.25
N TYR A 356 -2.04 13.63 -8.29
CA TYR A 356 -1.53 12.58 -7.42
C TYR A 356 -1.61 12.95 -5.93
N VAL A 357 -1.16 14.15 -5.56
CA VAL A 357 -1.26 14.65 -4.18
C VAL A 357 -2.73 14.81 -3.76
N SER A 358 -3.60 15.28 -4.66
CA SER A 358 -5.05 15.38 -4.39
C SER A 358 -5.69 14.02 -4.13
N ILE A 359 -5.25 12.96 -4.82
CA ILE A 359 -5.70 11.59 -4.56
C ILE A 359 -5.29 11.15 -3.15
N LEU A 360 -4.01 11.31 -2.78
CA LEU A 360 -3.51 10.89 -1.46
C LEU A 360 -4.20 11.65 -0.32
N ILE A 361 -4.28 12.99 -0.43
CA ILE A 361 -4.96 13.85 0.56
C ILE A 361 -6.46 13.52 0.60
N GLY A 362 -7.10 13.37 -0.56
CA GLY A 362 -8.51 13.04 -0.68
C GLY A 362 -8.85 11.71 -0.02
N ALA A 363 -8.06 10.67 -0.27
CA ALA A 363 -8.21 9.35 0.34
C ALA A 363 -8.00 9.40 1.86
N PHE A 364 -6.95 10.07 2.33
CA PHE A 364 -6.67 10.23 3.77
C PHE A 364 -7.81 10.97 4.48
N ARG A 365 -8.26 12.12 3.94
CA ARG A 365 -9.35 12.92 4.52
C ARG A 365 -10.67 12.16 4.50
N LYS A 366 -10.96 11.44 3.42
CA LYS A 366 -12.18 10.63 3.27
C LYS A 366 -12.21 9.50 4.30
N ALA A 367 -11.14 8.71 4.42
CA ALA A 367 -11.04 7.64 5.41
C ALA A 367 -11.21 8.17 6.86
N GLY A 368 -10.57 9.30 7.18
CA GLY A 368 -10.75 9.95 8.47
C GLY A 368 -12.17 10.47 8.71
N LYS A 369 -12.83 11.03 7.68
CA LYS A 369 -14.24 11.48 7.76
C LYS A 369 -15.17 10.30 8.01
N ILE A 370 -14.99 9.19 7.28
CA ILE A 370 -15.76 7.95 7.47
C ILE A 370 -15.61 7.46 8.91
N SER A 371 -14.37 7.35 9.41
CA SER A 371 -14.10 6.90 10.78
C SER A 371 -14.80 7.77 11.83
N ARG A 372 -14.66 9.10 11.75
CA ARG A 372 -15.28 10.02 12.71
C ARG A 372 -16.81 9.99 12.65
N ALA A 373 -17.38 10.00 11.44
CA ALA A 373 -18.83 9.94 11.25
C ALA A 373 -19.40 8.62 11.80
N ALA A 374 -18.74 7.50 11.53
CA ALA A 374 -19.14 6.19 12.03
C ALA A 374 -19.16 6.13 13.57
N ARG A 375 -18.12 6.65 14.24
CA ARG A 375 -18.09 6.72 15.70
C ARG A 375 -19.21 7.61 16.26
N LYS A 376 -19.41 8.80 15.67
CA LYS A 376 -20.45 9.74 16.11
C LYS A 376 -21.86 9.18 15.96
N GLN A 377 -22.11 8.39 14.91
CA GLN A 377 -23.41 7.79 14.62
C GLN A 377 -23.63 6.44 15.32
N GLY A 378 -22.68 5.96 16.14
CA GLY A 378 -22.79 4.66 16.80
C GLY A 378 -22.81 3.46 15.84
N LEU A 379 -22.19 3.61 14.66
CA LEU A 379 -22.06 2.50 13.70
C LEU A 379 -21.17 1.39 14.27
N PRO A 380 -21.24 0.16 13.72
CA PRO A 380 -20.44 -0.97 14.20
C PRO A 380 -18.95 -0.64 14.33
N GLY A 381 -18.34 -1.00 15.47
CA GLY A 381 -16.97 -0.59 15.82
C GLY A 381 -15.91 -1.01 14.80
N TRP A 382 -16.11 -2.15 14.12
CA TRP A 382 -15.24 -2.63 13.05
C TRP A 382 -15.16 -1.64 11.89
N PHE A 383 -16.26 -0.97 11.54
CA PHE A 383 -16.34 -0.10 10.37
C PHE A 383 -15.52 1.18 10.58
N ALA A 384 -15.66 1.80 11.75
CA ALA A 384 -14.83 2.95 12.14
C ALA A 384 -13.35 2.57 12.26
N THR A 385 -13.05 1.38 12.81
CA THR A 385 -11.68 0.89 12.97
C THR A 385 -11.03 0.62 11.63
N LEU A 386 -11.72 -0.07 10.72
CA LEU A 386 -11.25 -0.32 9.36
C LEU A 386 -10.92 0.99 8.62
N ALA A 387 -11.85 1.95 8.62
CA ALA A 387 -11.61 3.27 8.01
C ALA A 387 -10.39 3.98 8.62
N THR A 388 -10.16 3.83 9.93
CA THR A 388 -8.98 4.39 10.61
C THR A 388 -7.70 3.68 10.16
N MET A 389 -7.69 2.35 10.07
CA MET A 389 -6.51 1.60 9.67
C MET A 389 -6.14 1.83 8.20
N LEU A 390 -7.12 1.92 7.30
CA LEU A 390 -6.87 2.33 5.91
C LEU A 390 -6.30 3.76 5.84
N GLN A 391 -6.82 4.69 6.66
CA GLN A 391 -6.28 6.05 6.76
C GLN A 391 -4.80 6.04 7.17
N LEU A 392 -4.44 5.19 8.13
CA LEU A 392 -3.07 5.05 8.63
C LEU A 392 -2.13 4.39 7.61
N SER A 393 -2.60 3.40 6.85
CA SER A 393 -1.82 2.81 5.76
C SER A 393 -1.54 3.83 4.64
N ILE A 394 -2.51 4.70 4.32
CA ILE A 394 -2.29 5.83 3.38
C ILE A 394 -1.27 6.81 3.94
N PHE A 395 -1.36 7.15 5.23
CA PHE A 395 -0.41 8.04 5.90
C PHE A 395 1.02 7.47 5.86
N ALA A 396 1.19 6.19 6.18
CA ALA A 396 2.47 5.50 6.12
C ALA A 396 3.09 5.56 4.71
N PHE A 397 2.29 5.31 3.66
CA PHE A 397 2.74 5.41 2.28
C PHE A 397 3.12 6.85 1.89
N ALA A 398 2.28 7.84 2.22
CA ALA A 398 2.52 9.24 1.86
C ALA A 398 3.80 9.79 2.49
N LEU A 399 4.08 9.42 3.75
CA LEU A 399 5.30 9.85 4.44
C LEU A 399 6.52 9.07 3.96
N GLY A 400 6.45 7.74 3.96
CA GLY A 400 7.58 6.91 3.53
C GLY A 400 7.95 7.16 2.07
N GLY A 401 6.94 7.28 1.19
CA GLY A 401 7.07 7.54 -0.24
C GLY A 401 7.87 8.80 -0.58
N ALA A 402 7.98 9.76 0.34
CA ALA A 402 8.84 10.93 0.16
C ALA A 402 10.32 10.57 -0.10
N ALA A 403 10.76 9.35 0.27
CA ALA A 403 12.15 8.91 0.20
C ALA A 403 12.46 7.80 -0.83
N LEU A 404 11.52 7.46 -1.75
CA LEU A 404 11.73 6.45 -2.80
C LEU A 404 10.84 6.70 -4.03
N SER A 405 11.21 6.14 -5.18
CA SER A 405 10.48 6.25 -6.46
C SER A 405 9.48 5.11 -6.65
N PHE A 406 8.37 5.16 -5.91
CA PHE A 406 7.39 4.08 -5.81
C PHE A 406 5.94 4.55 -5.90
N ALA A 407 5.66 5.49 -6.81
CA ALA A 407 4.36 6.15 -6.91
C ALA A 407 3.22 5.22 -7.36
N TYR A 408 3.54 4.22 -8.21
CA TYR A 408 2.57 3.34 -8.86
C TYR A 408 2.54 1.97 -8.19
N PHE A 409 2.12 1.91 -6.93
CA PHE A 409 2.11 0.68 -6.14
C PHE A 409 0.70 0.08 -5.99
N ASP A 410 0.53 -1.21 -6.29
CA ASP A 410 -0.77 -1.91 -6.26
C ASP A 410 -1.55 -1.69 -4.95
N LEU A 411 -0.86 -1.78 -3.81
CA LEU A 411 -1.51 -1.73 -2.49
C LEU A 411 -2.12 -0.36 -2.19
N ILE A 412 -1.45 0.75 -2.55
CA ILE A 412 -2.01 2.08 -2.27
C ILE A 412 -3.29 2.31 -3.08
N PHE A 413 -3.32 1.91 -4.35
CA PHE A 413 -4.51 2.01 -5.19
C PHE A 413 -5.63 1.08 -4.72
N ALA A 414 -5.30 -0.15 -4.29
CA ALA A 414 -6.29 -1.06 -3.69
C ALA A 414 -6.91 -0.46 -2.41
N ILE A 415 -6.09 0.14 -1.54
CA ILE A 415 -6.56 0.81 -0.31
C ILE A 415 -7.45 2.02 -0.63
N ILE A 416 -7.08 2.85 -1.62
CA ILE A 416 -7.92 3.97 -2.07
C ILE A 416 -9.28 3.44 -2.57
N GLY A 417 -9.28 2.36 -3.34
CA GLY A 417 -10.50 1.67 -3.76
C GLY A 417 -11.35 1.21 -2.57
N LEU A 418 -10.73 0.59 -1.56
CA LEU A 418 -11.40 0.16 -0.32
C LEU A 418 -12.03 1.35 0.43
N VAL A 419 -11.35 2.49 0.52
CA VAL A 419 -11.91 3.71 1.14
C VAL A 419 -13.16 4.20 0.41
N ILE A 420 -13.17 4.17 -0.94
CA ILE A 420 -14.33 4.58 -1.74
C ILE A 420 -15.52 3.63 -1.54
N VAL A 421 -15.30 2.31 -1.55
CA VAL A 421 -16.39 1.34 -1.36
C VAL A 421 -16.91 1.31 0.08
N LEU A 422 -16.10 1.67 1.08
CA LEU A 422 -16.60 1.83 2.45
C LEU A 422 -17.70 2.88 2.54
N GLU A 423 -17.52 4.03 1.89
CA GLU A 423 -18.52 5.10 1.88
C GLU A 423 -19.68 4.81 0.93
N SER A 424 -19.39 4.33 -0.29
CA SER A 424 -20.39 4.23 -1.36
C SER A 424 -21.21 2.94 -1.35
N ARG A 425 -20.74 1.88 -0.67
CA ARG A 425 -21.37 0.55 -0.66
C ARG A 425 -21.68 0.06 0.74
N ILE A 426 -20.64 0.00 1.57
CA ILE A 426 -20.72 -0.68 2.86
C ILE A 426 -21.49 0.18 3.88
N LEU A 427 -21.26 1.49 3.92
CA LEU A 427 -21.99 2.40 4.80
C LEU A 427 -23.51 2.40 4.51
N PRO A 428 -23.99 2.58 3.26
CA PRO A 428 -25.41 2.49 2.95
C PRO A 428 -26.04 1.15 3.38
N ALA A 429 -25.33 0.03 3.16
CA ALA A 429 -25.81 -1.29 3.56
C ALA A 429 -25.94 -1.42 5.09
N ILE A 430 -24.95 -0.94 5.85
CA ILE A 430 -25.03 -0.90 7.32
C ILE A 430 -26.22 -0.06 7.79
N VAL A 431 -26.41 1.12 7.20
CA VAL A 431 -27.51 2.03 7.58
C VAL A 431 -28.87 1.42 7.21
N SER A 432 -29.00 0.74 6.08
CA SER A 432 -30.24 0.06 5.71
C SER A 432 -30.55 -1.09 6.67
N ASP A 433 -29.55 -1.88 7.07
CA ASP A 433 -29.73 -3.00 7.98
C ASP A 433 -30.18 -2.52 9.38
N ILE A 434 -29.57 -1.43 9.89
CA ILE A 434 -29.97 -0.80 11.16
C ILE A 434 -31.41 -0.26 11.11
N ARG A 435 -31.82 0.34 9.98
CA ARG A 435 -33.19 0.84 9.82
C ARG A 435 -34.20 -0.29 9.73
N ALA A 436 -33.88 -1.39 9.04
CA ALA A 436 -34.74 -2.54 8.91
C ALA A 436 -34.97 -3.24 10.26
N THR A 437 -33.94 -3.40 11.08
CA THR A 437 -34.06 -3.97 12.43
C THR A 437 -34.86 -3.06 13.37
N ALA A 438 -34.71 -1.74 13.28
CA ALA A 438 -35.50 -0.79 14.07
C ALA A 438 -36.99 -0.74 13.68
N ALA A 439 -37.33 -1.06 12.43
CA ALA A 439 -38.71 -1.03 11.91
C ALA A 439 -39.52 -2.31 12.19
N THR A 440 -38.88 -3.37 12.69
CA THR A 440 -39.58 -4.64 13.00
C THR A 440 -40.20 -4.54 14.40
N PRO A 441 -41.54 -4.58 14.57
CA PRO A 441 -42.15 -4.49 15.90
C PRO A 441 -41.70 -5.67 16.75
N LEU A 442 -41.30 -5.40 18.00
CA LEU A 442 -41.12 -6.44 19.01
C LEU A 442 -42.46 -7.16 19.17
N HIS A 443 -42.60 -8.35 18.59
CA HIS A 443 -43.65 -9.27 19.03
C HIS A 443 -43.35 -9.60 20.49
N ALA A 444 -44.00 -8.87 21.41
CA ALA A 444 -44.03 -9.26 22.81
C ALA A 444 -44.54 -10.70 22.87
N PRO A 445 -43.82 -11.62 23.55
CA PRO A 445 -44.37 -12.94 23.79
C PRO A 445 -45.65 -12.74 24.61
N GLY A 446 -46.79 -13.06 24.00
CA GLY A 446 -48.08 -13.01 24.66
C GLY A 446 -48.04 -13.89 25.90
N ILE A 447 -47.97 -13.27 27.06
CA ILE A 447 -48.28 -13.91 28.34
C ILE A 447 -49.78 -14.20 28.26
N LEU A 448 -50.12 -15.39 27.79
CA LEU A 448 -51.44 -15.98 27.99
C LEU A 448 -51.55 -16.31 29.49
N LEU A 449 -52.02 -15.32 30.26
CA LEU A 449 -52.62 -15.56 31.56
C LEU A 449 -53.83 -16.48 31.34
N LYS A 450 -53.65 -17.79 31.52
CA LYS A 450 -54.75 -18.73 31.74
C LYS A 450 -55.36 -18.42 33.09
N THR A 451 -56.32 -17.50 33.13
CA THR A 451 -57.37 -17.48 34.15
C THR A 451 -58.44 -18.46 33.68
N GLY A 452 -58.59 -19.57 34.40
CA GLY A 452 -59.54 -20.63 34.04
C GLY A 452 -59.77 -21.56 35.22
N THR A 453 -60.61 -21.09 36.13
CA THR A 453 -61.32 -21.85 37.16
C THR A 453 -62.12 -23.01 36.54
N ARG A 454 -61.81 -24.25 36.94
CA ARG A 454 -62.76 -25.25 37.48
C ARG A 454 -62.02 -26.51 37.89
#